data_AF-A0A957NAN6-F1
#
_entry.id   AF-A0A957NAN6-F1
#
_cell.length_a   1.000
_cell.length_b   1.000
_cell.length_c   1.000
_cell.angle_alpha   90.00
_cell.angle_beta   90.00
_cell.angle_gamma   90.00
#
_symmetry.space_group_name_H-M   'P 1'
#
loop_
_entity.id
_entity.type
_entity.pdbx_description
1 polymer ?
#
loop_
_entity_poly.entity_id
_entity_poly.type
_entity_poly.pdbx_seq_one_letter_code
_entity_poly.pdbx_strand_id
1 'polypeptide(L)'
;LSWSTTLTANLTDGATSAALAAGLQFTNSGGLWIGPNGSGQAWEYCPYTGKSGADTITGLIRESSAARQHNGVHTAGATVRQFWPVTTDDGRLHIMEESDPTYSSLTWTAEISGVIIPQPALRNHHLAVVQWRADHESTWTNLLIGWINSPKVRDDAGRARTWSAQIVSVAQMAQLTQIPGLRAGDLDVGPYCEAAGSAGLTKAYKEWYTADVTTTT
;
A
#
# COMPACT_ATOMS: atom_id res chain seq x y z
N LEU A 1 -1.35 -21.22 1.56
CA LEU A 1 0.13 -21.02 1.53
C LEU A 1 0.51 -20.15 2.72
N SER A 2 1.37 -20.59 3.64
CA SER A 2 1.87 -19.71 4.72
C SER A 2 3.24 -19.16 4.34
N TRP A 3 3.29 -17.98 3.72
CA TRP A 3 4.54 -17.29 3.41
C TRP A 3 5.00 -16.45 4.60
N SER A 4 5.39 -17.14 5.67
CA SER A 4 5.94 -16.52 6.87
C SER A 4 7.30 -17.11 7.22
N THR A 5 8.20 -16.25 7.70
CA THR A 5 9.52 -16.60 8.25
C THR A 5 9.81 -15.69 9.45
N THR A 6 11.01 -15.73 10.00
CA THR A 6 11.51 -14.79 11.00
C THR A 6 12.74 -14.03 10.52
N LEU A 7 13.04 -12.90 11.17
CA LEU A 7 14.33 -12.22 11.06
C LEU A 7 15.43 -13.05 11.75
N THR A 8 16.61 -13.17 11.13
CA THR A 8 17.79 -13.81 11.75
C THR A 8 18.66 -12.84 12.54
N ALA A 9 18.54 -11.54 12.26
CA ALA A 9 19.28 -10.48 12.93
C ALA A 9 18.37 -9.32 13.32
N ASN A 10 18.83 -8.48 14.25
CA ASN A 10 18.13 -7.26 14.60
C ASN A 10 18.10 -6.32 13.39
N LEU A 11 16.90 -5.88 13.03
CA LEU A 11 16.67 -4.87 12.04
C LEU A 11 16.59 -3.51 12.74
N THR A 12 17.64 -2.70 12.60
CA THR A 12 17.70 -1.37 13.19
C THR A 12 16.82 -0.38 12.45
N ASP A 13 16.62 0.79 13.05
CA ASP A 13 16.00 1.92 12.38
C ASP A 13 16.77 2.29 11.09
N GLY A 14 16.03 2.65 10.04
CA GLY A 14 16.57 3.06 8.74
C GLY A 14 17.26 1.95 7.94
N ALA A 15 17.28 0.71 8.43
CA ALA A 15 17.94 -0.39 7.73
C ALA A 15 17.29 -0.66 6.37
N THR A 16 18.12 -0.78 5.33
CA THR A 16 17.73 -0.99 3.93
C THR A 16 17.79 -2.46 3.50
N SER A 17 18.09 -3.36 4.42
CA SER A 17 18.12 -4.80 4.18
C SER A 17 17.68 -5.57 5.41
N ALA A 18 17.09 -6.74 5.20
CA ALA A 18 16.63 -7.64 6.25
C ALA A 18 17.08 -9.07 5.96
N ALA A 19 17.75 -9.68 6.93
CA ALA A 19 18.14 -11.08 6.88
C ALA A 19 17.01 -11.96 7.44
N LEU A 20 16.58 -12.95 6.67
CA LEU A 20 15.47 -13.84 6.93
C LEU A 20 15.98 -15.26 7.23
N ALA A 21 15.22 -16.02 8.02
CA ALA A 21 15.53 -17.43 8.25
C ALA A 21 15.23 -18.31 7.02
N ALA A 22 14.24 -17.92 6.21
CA ALA A 22 13.87 -18.57 4.96
C ALA A 22 13.27 -17.54 4.00
N GLY A 23 14.10 -17.00 3.10
CA GLY A 23 13.69 -15.96 2.16
C GLY A 23 13.22 -16.48 0.80
N LEU A 24 13.52 -17.73 0.42
CA LEU A 24 13.27 -18.26 -0.94
C LEU A 24 11.81 -18.15 -1.40
N GLN A 25 10.87 -18.30 -0.47
CA GLN A 25 9.43 -18.20 -0.73
C GLN A 25 8.93 -16.79 -1.09
N PHE A 26 9.71 -15.75 -0.79
CA PHE A 26 9.35 -14.35 -1.08
C PHE A 26 9.69 -13.99 -2.52
N THR A 27 8.86 -13.16 -3.16
CA THR A 27 9.15 -12.63 -4.50
C THR A 27 10.42 -11.78 -4.52
N ASN A 28 11.02 -11.59 -5.70
CA ASN A 28 12.26 -10.80 -5.86
C ASN A 28 12.09 -9.32 -5.51
N SER A 29 10.88 -8.77 -5.65
CA SER A 29 10.49 -7.42 -5.24
C SER A 29 9.04 -7.43 -4.78
N GLY A 30 8.65 -6.47 -3.94
CA GLY A 30 7.29 -6.40 -3.40
C GLY A 30 7.24 -5.65 -2.08
N GLY A 31 6.33 -6.06 -1.20
CA GLY A 31 6.31 -5.60 0.18
C GLY A 31 6.18 -6.76 1.15
N LEU A 32 6.62 -6.52 2.38
CA LEU A 32 6.55 -7.49 3.46
C LEU A 32 6.13 -6.79 4.76
N TRP A 33 5.49 -7.56 5.62
CA TRP A 33 5.13 -7.18 6.97
C TRP A 33 6.19 -7.70 7.93
N ILE A 34 6.75 -6.82 8.76
CA ILE A 34 7.66 -7.19 9.85
C ILE A 34 6.95 -6.94 11.17
N GLY A 35 6.84 -7.97 11.99
CA GLY A 35 6.11 -7.93 13.24
C GLY A 35 6.93 -7.47 14.44
N PRO A 36 6.27 -7.24 15.57
CA PRO A 36 6.94 -6.99 16.83
C PRO A 36 7.56 -8.28 17.40
N ASN A 37 8.67 -8.12 18.11
CA ASN A 37 9.34 -9.17 18.87
C ASN A 37 9.97 -8.63 20.18
N GLY A 38 9.52 -7.45 20.60
CA GLY A 38 10.03 -6.76 21.78
C GLY A 38 9.18 -5.55 22.13
N SER A 39 9.48 -4.93 23.27
CA SER A 39 8.77 -3.74 23.75
C SER A 39 8.95 -2.55 22.80
N GLY A 40 7.86 -1.80 22.57
CA GLY A 40 7.85 -0.63 21.70
C GLY A 40 7.93 -0.91 20.19
N GLN A 41 7.92 -2.19 19.79
CA GLN A 41 7.86 -2.61 18.40
C GLN A 41 6.40 -2.80 17.98
N ALA A 42 6.11 -2.62 16.69
CA ALA A 42 4.79 -2.89 16.10
C ALA A 42 4.94 -3.55 14.73
N TRP A 43 3.81 -3.80 14.06
CA TRP A 43 3.83 -4.23 12.67
C TRP A 43 4.18 -3.08 11.74
N GLU A 44 5.16 -3.28 10.88
CA GLU A 44 5.60 -2.34 9.85
C GLU A 44 5.41 -2.96 8.46
N TYR A 45 4.90 -2.19 7.49
CA TYR A 45 4.92 -2.58 6.09
C TYR A 45 6.15 -2.00 5.41
N CYS A 46 7.01 -2.85 4.86
CA CYS A 46 8.23 -2.44 4.21
C CYS A 46 8.24 -2.89 2.75
N PRO A 47 8.09 -1.97 1.79
CA PRO A 47 8.39 -2.23 0.39
C PRO A 47 9.87 -2.58 0.20
N TYR A 48 10.20 -3.41 -0.78
CA TYR A 48 11.57 -3.76 -1.12
C TYR A 48 11.73 -3.97 -2.64
N THR A 49 12.92 -3.70 -3.14
CA THR A 49 13.20 -3.71 -4.59
C THR A 49 13.99 -4.92 -5.06
N GLY A 50 14.59 -5.70 -4.15
CA GLY A 50 15.42 -6.83 -4.52
C GLY A 50 15.59 -7.89 -3.43
N LYS A 51 16.17 -9.01 -3.83
CA LYS A 51 16.69 -10.06 -2.96
C LYS A 51 18.15 -10.32 -3.30
N SER A 52 18.97 -10.50 -2.26
CA SER A 52 20.34 -10.98 -2.39
C SER A 52 20.41 -12.40 -1.84
N GLY A 53 20.71 -13.36 -2.72
CA GLY A 53 20.73 -14.78 -2.38
C GLY A 53 19.36 -15.31 -1.93
N ALA A 54 19.39 -16.36 -1.11
CA ALA A 54 18.20 -17.06 -0.65
C ALA A 54 17.43 -16.31 0.45
N ASP A 55 18.15 -15.51 1.27
CA ASP A 55 17.67 -15.17 2.61
C ASP A 55 17.79 -13.68 2.97
N THR A 56 18.25 -12.82 2.05
CA THR A 56 18.38 -11.39 2.34
C THR A 56 17.48 -10.57 1.43
N ILE A 57 16.59 -9.78 2.02
CA ILE A 57 15.83 -8.74 1.34
C ILE A 57 16.70 -7.47 1.24
N THR A 58 16.69 -6.80 0.10
CA THR A 58 17.49 -5.60 -0.17
C THR A 58 16.64 -4.46 -0.72
N GLY A 59 17.08 -3.22 -0.51
CA GLY A 59 16.34 -2.04 -0.94
C GLY A 59 15.05 -1.85 -0.15
N LEU A 60 15.06 -2.26 1.12
CA LEU A 60 13.95 -2.14 2.05
C LEU A 60 13.68 -0.65 2.32
N ILE A 61 12.44 -0.23 2.14
CA ILE A 61 11.96 1.12 2.44
C ILE A 61 11.23 1.06 3.77
N ARG A 62 11.71 1.82 4.76
CA ARG A 62 11.17 1.85 6.13
C ARG A 62 10.18 2.98 6.31
N GLU A 63 9.22 2.79 7.21
CA GLU A 63 8.30 3.86 7.60
C GLU A 63 9.09 5.01 8.28
N SER A 64 8.82 6.24 7.87
CA SER A 64 9.50 7.43 8.40
C SER A 64 9.30 7.53 9.92
N SER A 65 10.37 7.91 10.63
CA SER A 65 10.32 8.14 12.09
C SER A 65 9.32 9.21 12.50
N ALA A 66 8.97 10.13 11.60
CA ALA A 66 7.96 11.17 11.83
C ALA A 66 6.51 10.66 11.77
N ALA A 67 6.26 9.52 11.11
CA ALA A 67 4.92 9.00 10.85
C ALA A 67 4.61 7.68 11.56
N ARG A 68 5.64 6.92 11.95
CA ARG A 68 5.47 5.60 12.55
C ARG A 68 5.07 5.66 14.02
N GLN A 69 4.30 4.66 14.46
CA GLN A 69 3.82 4.52 15.85
C GLN A 69 4.70 3.60 16.71
N HIS A 70 5.91 3.25 16.25
CA HIS A 70 6.82 2.31 16.89
C HIS A 70 8.26 2.82 16.87
N ASN A 71 9.14 2.14 17.61
CA ASN A 71 10.54 2.55 17.77
C ASN A 71 11.45 2.30 16.53
N GLY A 72 10.91 1.82 15.41
CA GLY A 72 11.67 1.53 14.18
C GLY A 72 12.56 0.29 14.20
N VAL A 73 12.59 -0.43 15.33
CA VAL A 73 13.47 -1.59 15.53
C VAL A 73 12.65 -2.88 15.53
N HIS A 74 13.18 -3.93 14.92
CA HIS A 74 12.63 -5.28 15.03
C HIS A 74 13.74 -6.24 15.44
N THR A 75 13.54 -6.96 16.54
CA THR A 75 14.57 -7.87 17.08
C THR A 75 14.57 -9.20 16.34
N ALA A 76 15.74 -9.87 16.29
CA ALA A 76 15.89 -11.20 15.71
C ALA A 76 14.83 -12.18 16.27
N GLY A 77 14.14 -12.88 15.39
CA GLY A 77 12.95 -13.68 15.72
C GLY A 77 11.62 -13.02 15.36
N ALA A 78 11.60 -11.72 15.01
CA ALA A 78 10.39 -11.05 14.53
C ALA A 78 9.81 -11.75 13.30
N THR A 79 8.49 -11.94 13.32
CA THR A 79 7.78 -12.60 12.22
C THR A 79 7.78 -11.72 10.98
N VAL A 80 8.11 -12.29 9.83
CA VAL A 80 8.08 -11.64 8.53
C VAL A 80 7.07 -12.36 7.63
N ARG A 81 6.19 -11.61 6.96
CA ARG A 81 5.14 -12.17 6.09
C ARG A 81 5.03 -11.38 4.80
N GLN A 82 4.88 -12.06 3.66
CA GLN A 82 4.54 -11.37 2.43
C GLN A 82 3.01 -11.22 2.27
N PHE A 83 2.28 -12.29 2.55
CA PHE A 83 0.82 -12.29 2.57
C PHE A 83 0.34 -12.44 4.00
N TRP A 84 -0.67 -11.63 4.34
CA TRP A 84 -1.33 -11.72 5.63
C TRP A 84 -2.55 -12.65 5.51
N PRO A 85 -2.54 -13.82 6.16
CA PRO A 85 -3.73 -14.67 6.16
C PRO A 85 -4.81 -13.99 7.01
N VAL A 86 -5.97 -13.77 6.41
CA VAL A 86 -7.17 -13.37 7.13
C VAL A 86 -7.83 -14.66 7.63
N THR A 87 -7.83 -14.85 8.95
CA THR A 87 -8.38 -16.05 9.62
C THR A 87 -9.54 -15.71 10.55
N THR A 88 -9.98 -14.46 10.53
CA THR A 88 -11.00 -13.91 11.41
C THR A 88 -12.21 -13.41 10.62
N ASP A 89 -12.31 -13.82 9.35
CA ASP A 89 -13.51 -13.64 8.55
C ASP A 89 -14.66 -14.49 9.11
N ASP A 90 -15.88 -14.10 8.77
CA ASP A 90 -17.10 -14.81 9.15
C ASP A 90 -17.48 -15.93 8.16
N GLY A 91 -16.60 -16.23 7.19
CA GLY A 91 -16.82 -17.22 6.15
C GLY A 91 -17.79 -16.78 5.05
N ARG A 92 -18.27 -15.52 5.06
CA ARG A 92 -19.20 -15.01 4.06
C ARG A 92 -18.46 -14.12 3.07
N LEU A 93 -18.60 -14.49 1.80
CA LEU A 93 -18.12 -13.70 0.68
C LEU A 93 -19.32 -13.39 -0.22
N HIS A 94 -19.60 -12.11 -0.40
CA HIS A 94 -20.63 -11.66 -1.34
C HIS A 94 -19.95 -11.14 -2.60
N ILE A 95 -20.20 -11.77 -3.75
CA ILE A 95 -19.62 -11.38 -5.03
C ILE A 95 -20.72 -10.78 -5.90
N MET A 96 -20.46 -9.60 -6.44
CA MET A 96 -21.30 -8.92 -7.42
C MET A 96 -20.50 -8.80 -8.71
N GLU A 97 -21.08 -9.25 -9.81
CA GLU A 97 -20.52 -9.14 -11.14
C GLU A 97 -21.43 -8.28 -12.01
N GLU A 98 -20.85 -7.38 -12.78
CA GLU A 98 -21.55 -6.48 -13.69
C GLU A 98 -20.92 -6.61 -15.08
N SER A 99 -21.77 -6.92 -16.08
CA SER A 99 -21.35 -7.01 -17.47
C SER A 99 -21.66 -5.71 -18.20
N ASP A 100 -20.68 -5.12 -18.86
CA ASP A 100 -20.92 -4.05 -19.84
C ASP A 100 -21.06 -4.67 -21.24
N PRO A 101 -22.28 -4.69 -21.82
CA PRO A 101 -22.51 -5.28 -23.13
C PRO A 101 -21.85 -4.48 -24.27
N THR A 102 -21.51 -3.21 -24.05
CA THR A 102 -20.88 -2.34 -25.06
C THR A 102 -19.43 -2.76 -25.29
N TYR A 103 -18.73 -3.12 -24.22
CA TYR A 103 -17.32 -3.52 -24.27
C TYR A 103 -17.11 -5.02 -24.09
N SER A 104 -18.19 -5.80 -23.91
CA SER A 104 -18.14 -7.22 -23.57
C SER A 104 -17.18 -7.49 -22.40
N SER A 105 -17.20 -6.60 -21.40
CA SER A 105 -16.33 -6.66 -20.24
C SER A 105 -17.12 -7.04 -19.00
N LEU A 106 -16.46 -7.75 -18.09
CA LEU A 106 -17.01 -8.13 -16.79
C LEU A 106 -16.21 -7.40 -15.71
N THR A 107 -16.87 -6.59 -14.91
CA THR A 107 -16.33 -6.06 -13.66
C THR A 107 -16.91 -6.85 -12.50
N TRP A 108 -16.14 -6.95 -11.43
CA TRP A 108 -16.60 -7.63 -10.23
C TRP A 108 -16.15 -6.88 -8.98
N THR A 109 -16.94 -7.05 -7.94
CA THR A 109 -16.71 -6.57 -6.58
C THR A 109 -17.00 -7.71 -5.63
N ALA A 110 -16.15 -7.88 -4.62
CA ALA A 110 -16.43 -8.79 -3.52
C ALA A 110 -16.48 -8.05 -2.19
N GLU A 111 -17.39 -8.42 -1.30
CA GLU A 111 -17.46 -7.92 0.06
C GLU A 111 -17.21 -9.07 1.04
N ILE A 112 -16.35 -8.80 2.02
CA ILE A 112 -15.97 -9.74 3.07
C ILE A 112 -16.04 -9.03 4.42
N SER A 113 -16.43 -9.77 5.45
CA SER A 113 -16.50 -9.29 6.83
C SER A 113 -15.94 -10.28 7.83
N GLY A 114 -15.72 -9.81 9.05
CA GLY A 114 -15.24 -10.64 10.13
C GLY A 114 -15.28 -9.97 11.49
N VAL A 115 -14.70 -10.67 12.45
CA VAL A 115 -14.48 -10.22 13.84
C VAL A 115 -12.99 -10.09 14.08
N ILE A 116 -12.56 -9.45 15.18
CA ILE A 116 -11.15 -9.36 15.59
C ILE A 116 -10.27 -8.84 14.43
N ILE A 117 -10.29 -7.53 14.25
CA ILE A 117 -9.61 -6.85 13.15
C ILE A 117 -8.11 -7.24 13.01
N PRO A 118 -7.67 -7.70 11.83
CA PRO A 118 -6.25 -7.75 11.48
C PRO A 118 -5.80 -6.35 11.01
N GLN A 119 -5.67 -5.41 11.94
CA GLN A 119 -5.43 -3.98 11.65
C GLN A 119 -4.27 -3.69 10.69
N PRO A 120 -3.11 -4.37 10.78
CA PRO A 120 -2.04 -4.15 9.80
C PRO A 120 -2.45 -4.56 8.38
N ALA A 121 -3.23 -5.62 8.23
CA ALA A 121 -3.59 -6.21 6.94
C ALA A 121 -4.67 -5.42 6.18
N LEU A 122 -5.59 -4.78 6.89
CA LEU A 122 -6.72 -4.04 6.29
C LEU A 122 -6.34 -2.59 6.01
N ARG A 123 -5.52 -2.40 4.97
CA ARG A 123 -5.17 -1.08 4.43
C ARG A 123 -5.78 -0.88 3.04
N ASN A 124 -6.16 0.37 2.72
CA ASN A 124 -6.63 0.73 1.40
C ASN A 124 -5.58 0.43 0.32
N HIS A 125 -6.05 -0.04 -0.83
CA HIS A 125 -5.29 -0.30 -2.05
C HIS A 125 -4.17 -1.33 -1.91
N HIS A 126 -4.23 -2.17 -0.88
CA HIS A 126 -3.37 -3.34 -0.79
C HIS A 126 -3.96 -4.49 -1.63
N LEU A 127 -3.08 -5.26 -2.26
CA LEU A 127 -3.47 -6.45 -3.02
C LEU A 127 -4.10 -7.49 -2.09
N ALA A 128 -5.25 -8.02 -2.49
CA ALA A 128 -5.95 -9.11 -1.83
C ALA A 128 -6.12 -10.28 -2.80
N VAL A 129 -5.90 -11.49 -2.30
CA VAL A 129 -6.16 -12.74 -3.02
C VAL A 129 -7.25 -13.47 -2.27
N VAL A 130 -8.37 -13.71 -2.94
CA VAL A 130 -9.46 -14.53 -2.44
C VAL A 130 -9.22 -15.95 -2.90
N GLN A 131 -9.11 -16.87 -1.96
CA GLN A 131 -8.92 -18.28 -2.24
C GLN A 131 -10.15 -19.07 -1.81
N TRP A 132 -10.44 -20.14 -2.54
CA TRP A 132 -11.51 -21.07 -2.21
C TRP A 132 -11.02 -22.52 -2.31
N ARG A 133 -11.71 -23.41 -1.60
CA ARG A 133 -11.53 -24.86 -1.66
C ARG A 133 -12.90 -25.53 -1.50
N ALA A 134 -13.09 -26.67 -2.15
CA ALA A 134 -14.38 -27.36 -2.16
C ALA A 134 -14.72 -28.02 -0.82
N ASP A 135 -13.72 -28.54 -0.13
CA ASP A 135 -13.83 -29.16 1.19
C ASP A 135 -12.60 -28.83 2.04
N HIS A 136 -12.58 -29.33 3.28
CA HIS A 136 -11.53 -29.04 4.24
C HIS A 136 -10.18 -29.71 3.95
N GLU A 137 -10.16 -30.75 3.11
CA GLU A 137 -8.95 -31.50 2.71
C GLU A 137 -8.39 -31.01 1.37
N SER A 138 -9.21 -30.34 0.58
CA SER A 138 -8.89 -29.80 -0.73
C SER A 138 -7.86 -28.68 -0.65
N THR A 139 -7.01 -28.64 -1.66
CA THR A 139 -6.04 -27.57 -1.86
C THR A 139 -6.74 -26.25 -2.14
N TRP A 140 -6.24 -25.17 -1.52
CA TRP A 140 -6.68 -23.81 -1.81
C TRP A 140 -6.36 -23.43 -3.26
N THR A 141 -7.35 -22.87 -3.95
CA THR A 141 -7.23 -22.34 -5.32
C THR A 141 -7.59 -20.86 -5.33
N ASN A 142 -6.94 -20.07 -6.18
CA ASN A 142 -7.26 -18.65 -6.32
C ASN A 142 -8.61 -18.50 -7.03
N LEU A 143 -9.53 -17.77 -6.40
CA LEU A 143 -10.84 -17.43 -6.97
C LEU A 143 -10.80 -16.03 -7.60
N LEU A 144 -10.39 -15.03 -6.84
CA LEU A 144 -10.31 -13.63 -7.27
C LEU A 144 -9.01 -13.00 -6.80
N ILE A 145 -8.50 -12.04 -7.58
CA ILE A 145 -7.37 -11.20 -7.21
C ILE A 145 -7.78 -9.75 -7.43
N GLY A 146 -7.76 -8.96 -6.37
CA GLY A 146 -8.17 -7.57 -6.42
C GLY A 146 -7.47 -6.72 -5.38
N TRP A 147 -8.03 -5.54 -5.11
CA TRP A 147 -7.47 -4.60 -4.16
C TRP A 147 -8.48 -4.27 -3.08
N ILE A 148 -8.02 -4.15 -1.84
CA ILE A 148 -8.85 -3.72 -0.73
C ILE A 148 -9.27 -2.27 -0.98
N ASN A 149 -10.57 -2.01 -0.94
CA ASN A 149 -11.15 -0.70 -1.00
C ASN A 149 -12.03 -0.46 0.22
N SER A 150 -11.91 0.74 0.79
CA SER A 150 -12.75 1.24 1.87
C SER A 150 -12.96 0.25 3.04
N PRO A 151 -11.89 -0.30 3.67
CA PRO A 151 -12.04 -1.16 4.81
C PRO A 151 -12.67 -0.35 5.96
N LYS A 152 -13.71 -0.91 6.56
CA LYS A 152 -14.44 -0.33 7.68
C LYS A 152 -14.19 -1.17 8.91
N VAL A 153 -14.06 -0.48 10.04
CA VAL A 153 -13.83 -1.08 11.34
C VAL A 153 -14.84 -0.47 12.29
N ARG A 154 -15.53 -1.32 13.04
CA ARG A 154 -16.43 -0.89 14.10
C ARG A 154 -15.96 -1.51 15.40
N ASP A 155 -15.59 -0.65 16.34
CA ASP A 155 -15.43 -1.07 17.73
C ASP A 155 -16.82 -1.19 18.35
N ASP A 156 -17.10 -2.30 19.01
CA ASP A 156 -18.36 -2.58 19.66
C ASP A 156 -18.15 -2.90 21.15
N ALA A 157 -19.14 -2.60 21.98
CA ALA A 157 -19.05 -2.84 23.42
C ALA A 157 -18.86 -4.33 23.78
N GLY A 158 -19.16 -5.23 22.84
CA GLY A 158 -18.91 -6.67 22.93
C GLY A 158 -17.45 -7.08 22.71
N ARG A 159 -16.55 -6.14 22.38
CA ARG A 159 -15.13 -6.39 22.05
C ARG A 159 -14.93 -7.31 20.84
N ALA A 160 -15.94 -7.48 19.99
CA ALA A 160 -15.85 -8.30 18.79
C ALA A 160 -15.10 -7.58 17.66
N ARG A 161 -14.93 -6.24 17.73
CA ARG A 161 -14.15 -5.42 16.78
C ARG A 161 -14.39 -5.86 15.34
N THR A 162 -15.63 -5.69 14.90
CA THR A 162 -16.07 -6.14 13.58
C THR A 162 -15.41 -5.31 12.49
N TRP A 163 -15.14 -5.96 11.37
CA TRP A 163 -14.55 -5.31 10.21
C TRP A 163 -15.26 -5.77 8.93
N SER A 164 -15.25 -4.91 7.92
CA SER A 164 -15.65 -5.25 6.56
C SER A 164 -14.71 -4.61 5.57
N ALA A 165 -14.54 -5.24 4.42
CA ALA A 165 -13.73 -4.71 3.34
C ALA A 165 -14.38 -5.05 2.00
N GLN A 166 -14.28 -4.11 1.07
CA GLN A 166 -14.58 -4.35 -0.33
C GLN A 166 -13.27 -4.77 -1.02
N ILE A 167 -13.36 -5.73 -1.92
CA ILE A 167 -12.27 -6.12 -2.82
C ILE A 167 -12.75 -5.81 -4.22
N VAL A 168 -12.01 -4.94 -4.90
CA VAL A 168 -12.38 -4.43 -6.22
C VAL A 168 -11.46 -4.99 -7.30
N SER A 169 -12.01 -5.16 -8.50
CA SER A 169 -11.26 -5.58 -9.67
C SER A 169 -10.28 -4.50 -10.15
N VAL A 170 -9.33 -4.89 -11.02
CA VAL A 170 -8.37 -3.94 -11.62
C VAL A 170 -9.05 -2.82 -12.40
N ALA A 171 -10.19 -3.09 -13.03
CA ALA A 171 -10.95 -2.10 -13.79
C ALA A 171 -11.44 -0.96 -12.90
N GLN A 172 -11.93 -1.29 -11.70
CA GLN A 172 -12.37 -0.30 -10.72
C GLN A 172 -11.17 0.46 -10.12
N MET A 173 -10.04 -0.21 -9.89
CA MET A 173 -8.80 0.47 -9.45
C MET A 173 -8.28 1.45 -10.50
N ALA A 174 -8.35 1.10 -11.79
CA ALA A 174 -7.95 1.98 -12.87
C ALA A 174 -8.81 3.25 -12.93
N GLN A 175 -10.08 3.19 -12.54
CA GLN A 175 -10.95 4.38 -12.43
C GLN A 175 -10.57 5.29 -11.26
N LEU A 176 -10.09 4.72 -10.14
CA LEU A 176 -9.63 5.48 -8.97
C LEU A 176 -8.29 6.18 -9.21
N THR A 177 -7.47 5.61 -10.09
CA THR A 177 -6.18 6.20 -10.44
C THR A 177 -6.42 7.19 -11.57
N GLN A 178 -6.31 8.50 -11.30
CA GLN A 178 -6.26 9.48 -12.39
C GLN A 178 -5.04 9.17 -13.25
N ILE A 179 -5.23 8.45 -14.36
CA ILE A 179 -4.24 8.39 -15.42
C ILE A 179 -4.15 9.82 -15.94
N PRO A 180 -2.97 10.48 -15.90
CA PRO A 180 -2.78 11.73 -16.60
C PRO A 180 -3.20 11.49 -18.05
N GLY A 181 -4.35 12.05 -18.43
CA GLY A 181 -4.99 11.68 -19.68
C GLY A 181 -4.00 11.85 -20.81
N LEU A 182 -3.82 10.81 -21.63
CA LEU A 182 -3.09 10.94 -22.88
C LEU A 182 -3.96 11.83 -23.78
N ARG A 183 -3.72 13.14 -23.73
CA ARG A 183 -4.45 14.13 -24.53
C ARG A 183 -3.79 14.20 -25.89
N ALA A 184 -4.48 13.71 -26.91
CA ALA A 184 -4.17 14.01 -28.31
C ALA A 184 -4.93 15.28 -28.73
N GLY A 185 -4.21 16.37 -28.96
CA GLY A 185 -4.76 17.67 -29.37
C GLY A 185 -3.84 18.83 -29.01
N ASP A 186 -4.12 20.03 -29.54
CA ASP A 186 -3.32 21.23 -29.28
C ASP A 186 -3.32 21.58 -27.78
N LEU A 187 -2.12 21.71 -27.22
CA LEU A 187 -1.88 21.97 -25.81
C LEU A 187 -1.95 23.47 -25.53
N ASP A 188 -2.91 23.91 -24.71
CA ASP A 188 -2.78 25.17 -23.99
C ASP A 188 -1.72 25.00 -22.89
N VAL A 189 -0.55 25.58 -23.13
CA VAL A 189 0.65 25.50 -22.27
C VAL A 189 0.57 26.36 -21.01
N GLY A 190 -0.46 27.20 -20.86
CA GLY A 190 -0.60 28.11 -19.74
C GLY A 190 -0.72 27.48 -18.34
N PRO A 191 -1.47 26.37 -18.13
CA PRO A 191 -1.69 25.83 -16.79
C PRO A 191 -0.61 24.88 -16.27
N TYR A 192 0.29 24.39 -17.14
CA TYR A 192 1.24 23.31 -16.83
C TYR A 192 2.71 23.67 -17.07
N CYS A 193 3.01 24.92 -17.42
CA CYS A 193 4.36 25.42 -17.53
C CYS A 193 4.53 26.65 -16.64
N GLU A 194 5.37 26.53 -15.61
CA GLU A 194 5.86 27.71 -14.88
C GLU A 194 6.92 28.38 -15.77
N ALA A 195 6.53 29.43 -16.50
CA ALA A 195 7.44 30.26 -17.27
C ALA A 195 7.84 31.47 -16.41
N ALA A 196 8.96 31.37 -15.69
CA ALA A 196 9.53 32.50 -14.95
C ALA A 196 10.44 33.32 -15.88
N GLY A 197 9.96 34.50 -16.27
CA GLY A 197 10.79 35.51 -16.94
C GLY A 197 11.69 36.22 -15.93
N SER A 198 13.01 36.11 -16.09
CA SER A 198 13.97 36.91 -15.33
C SER A 198 13.81 38.39 -15.70
N ALA A 199 13.34 39.23 -14.76
CA ALA A 199 13.37 40.67 -14.93
C ALA A 199 14.82 41.13 -15.13
N GLY A 200 15.10 41.86 -16.21
CA GLY A 200 16.42 42.43 -16.45
C GLY A 200 16.80 43.38 -15.32
N LEU A 201 18.01 43.22 -14.78
CA LEU A 201 18.56 44.06 -13.71
C LEU A 201 18.48 45.54 -14.11
N THR A 202 17.63 46.30 -13.44
CA THR A 202 17.59 47.75 -13.54
C THR A 202 18.78 48.35 -12.80
N LYS A 203 19.37 49.42 -13.38
CA LYS A 203 20.56 50.07 -12.83
C LYS A 203 20.27 50.58 -11.41
N ALA A 204 21.18 50.31 -10.46
CA ALA A 204 21.01 50.53 -9.03
C ALA A 204 20.59 51.95 -8.58
N TYR A 205 20.76 52.98 -9.42
CA TYR A 205 20.37 54.35 -9.08
C TYR A 205 18.89 54.68 -9.35
N LYS A 206 18.12 53.75 -9.94
CA LYS A 206 16.72 54.01 -10.34
C LYS A 206 15.71 53.94 -9.18
N GLU A 207 16.13 53.53 -7.98
CA GLU A 207 15.28 53.44 -6.78
C GLU A 207 15.71 54.39 -5.65
N TRP A 208 16.57 55.38 -5.91
CA TRP A 208 17.00 56.29 -4.86
C TRP A 208 15.92 57.25 -4.34
N TYR A 209 14.75 57.36 -5.01
CA TYR A 209 13.75 58.38 -4.67
C TYR A 209 12.27 57.99 -4.80
N THR A 210 11.93 56.71 -4.94
CA THR A 210 10.51 56.33 -5.12
C THR A 210 10.17 55.09 -4.30
N ALA A 211 9.61 55.33 -3.12
CA ALA A 211 8.90 54.31 -2.36
C ALA A 211 7.59 53.99 -3.10
N ASP A 212 7.38 52.70 -3.38
CA ASP A 212 6.14 52.10 -3.92
C ASP A 212 5.94 52.34 -5.44
N VAL A 213 5.47 51.41 -6.30
CA VAL A 213 4.47 50.34 -6.12
C VAL A 213 4.65 49.27 -7.22
N THR A 214 4.34 48.01 -6.88
CA THR A 214 3.90 46.95 -7.81
C THR A 214 2.83 47.41 -8.79
N THR A 215 2.98 47.12 -10.09
CA THR A 215 1.94 47.35 -11.10
C THR A 215 1.27 46.05 -11.47
N THR A 216 -0.02 45.94 -11.15
CA THR A 216 -0.91 44.83 -11.50
C THR A 216 -1.39 44.99 -12.94
N THR A 217 -1.17 43.99 -13.79
CA THR A 217 -2.16 43.41 -14.71
C THR A 217 -1.58 42.14 -15.32
#